data_AF-W4Q6H0-F1
#
_entry.id   AF-W4Q6H0-F1
#
_cell.length_a   1.000
_cell.length_b   1.000
_cell.length_c   1.000
_cell.angle_alpha   90.00
_cell.angle_beta   90.00
_cell.angle_gamma   90.00
#
_symmetry.space_group_name_H-M   'P 1'
#
loop_
_entity.id
_entity.type
_entity.pdbx_description
1 polymer ?
#
loop_
_entity_poly.entity_id
_entity_poly.type
_entity_poly.pdbx_seq_one_letter_code
_entity_poly.pdbx_strand_id
1 'polypeptide(L)'
;MIAPGRVAHLNILEDIHNPLPSSVIAKGKWIVRDGEHIDEFGEFDWSNYGIEPYRIDWDITEEDLSFSMAMGIEMMNSVILKPYQIPIESTNKVLSTNHDESFFVMIDKSGKWHIATMIKGFATHVSGFASSFSNTGDVILIGKNVTDMVSALER
;
A
#
# COMPACT_ATOMS: atom_id res chain seq x y z
N MET A 1 19.72 7.58 -29.00
CA MET A 1 20.56 8.08 -30.11
C MET A 1 19.74 8.00 -31.39
N ILE A 2 19.54 9.12 -32.07
CA ILE A 2 18.80 9.17 -33.34
C ILE A 2 19.83 9.04 -34.46
N ALA A 3 19.85 7.90 -35.12
CA ALA A 3 20.78 7.62 -36.20
C ALA A 3 20.24 6.50 -37.11
N PRO A 4 20.66 6.45 -38.39
CA PRO A 4 20.37 5.32 -39.27
C PRO A 4 20.79 3.98 -38.65
N GLY A 5 19.99 2.94 -38.85
CA GLY A 5 20.23 1.61 -38.29
C GLY A 5 19.86 1.43 -36.81
N ARG A 6 19.29 2.44 -36.15
CA ARG A 6 18.73 2.35 -34.80
C ARG A 6 17.21 2.17 -34.83
N VAL A 7 16.66 1.56 -33.79
CA VAL A 7 15.21 1.43 -33.62
C VAL A 7 14.59 2.82 -33.40
N ALA A 8 13.51 3.11 -34.13
CA ALA A 8 12.79 4.38 -34.03
C ALA A 8 11.93 4.43 -32.76
N HIS A 9 12.59 4.72 -31.63
CA HIS A 9 11.96 5.15 -30.38
C HIS A 9 12.20 6.64 -30.22
N LEU A 10 11.17 7.44 -30.45
CA LEU A 10 11.26 8.89 -30.52
C LEU A 10 10.17 9.53 -29.67
N ASN A 11 10.58 10.47 -28.81
CA ASN A 11 9.69 11.40 -28.14
C ASN A 11 9.86 12.76 -28.82
N ILE A 12 8.77 13.34 -29.29
CA ILE A 12 8.74 14.63 -29.97
C ILE A 12 8.18 15.64 -28.98
N LEU A 13 8.99 16.65 -28.66
CA LEU A 13 8.63 17.73 -27.74
C LEU A 13 8.27 18.97 -28.56
N GLU A 14 7.32 19.76 -28.07
CA GLU A 14 7.04 21.10 -28.63
C GLU A 14 8.11 22.11 -28.25
N ASP A 15 8.62 21.99 -27.03
CA ASP A 15 9.57 22.92 -26.43
C ASP A 15 10.58 22.16 -25.56
N ILE A 16 11.84 22.57 -25.58
CA ILE A 16 12.94 21.97 -24.80
C ILE A 16 12.71 22.11 -23.28
N HIS A 17 12.00 23.14 -22.84
CA HIS A 17 11.66 23.41 -21.45
C HIS A 17 10.39 22.69 -21.00
N ASN A 18 9.63 22.10 -21.92
CA ASN A 18 8.49 21.26 -21.59
C ASN A 18 8.82 19.79 -21.91
N PRO A 19 9.18 18.97 -20.91
CA PRO A 19 9.58 17.58 -21.14
C PRO A 19 8.41 16.65 -21.48
N LEU A 20 7.16 17.15 -21.51
CA LEU A 20 5.99 16.37 -21.92
C LEU A 20 5.96 16.25 -23.46
N PRO A 21 6.06 15.04 -24.04
CA PRO A 21 6.02 14.87 -25.48
C PRO A 21 4.62 15.10 -26.06
N SER A 22 4.53 15.88 -27.14
CA SER A 22 3.29 16.00 -27.92
C SER A 22 3.08 14.80 -28.84
N SER A 23 4.13 14.04 -29.16
CA SER A 23 4.00 12.80 -29.93
C SER A 23 5.08 11.77 -29.57
N VAL A 24 4.73 10.49 -29.71
CA VAL A 24 5.58 9.35 -29.34
C VAL A 24 5.54 8.30 -30.44
N ILE A 25 6.73 7.89 -30.90
CA ILE A 25 6.94 6.77 -31.82
C ILE A 25 7.65 5.66 -31.06
N ALA A 26 7.10 4.44 -31.09
CA ALA A 26 7.75 3.25 -30.57
C ALA A 26 7.89 2.18 -31.67
N LYS A 27 9.10 1.65 -31.85
CA LYS A 27 9.41 0.67 -32.91
C LYS A 27 8.95 1.12 -34.31
N GLY A 28 9.02 2.42 -34.59
CA GLY A 28 8.59 3.01 -35.86
C GLY A 28 7.07 3.17 -36.05
N LYS A 29 6.26 2.90 -35.02
CA LYS A 29 4.81 3.12 -35.01
C LYS A 29 4.43 4.30 -34.13
N TRP A 30 3.41 5.05 -34.54
CA TRP A 30 2.81 6.08 -33.70
C TRP A 30 2.07 5.45 -32.52
N ILE A 31 2.39 5.89 -31.31
CA ILE A 31 1.67 5.54 -30.07
C ILE A 31 0.84 6.73 -29.60
N VAL A 32 1.43 7.92 -29.68
CA VAL A 32 0.77 9.20 -29.44
C VAL A 32 1.10 10.12 -30.62
N ARG A 33 0.12 10.85 -31.13
CA ARG A 33 0.32 11.83 -32.18
C ARG A 33 -0.53 13.05 -31.91
N ASP A 34 0.10 14.23 -31.95
CA ASP A 34 -0.56 15.52 -31.72
C ASP A 34 -1.39 15.54 -30.42
N GLY A 35 -0.88 14.90 -29.37
CA GLY A 35 -1.52 14.77 -28.05
C GLY A 35 -2.57 13.66 -27.94
N GLU A 36 -2.95 13.02 -29.04
CA GLU A 36 -3.94 11.95 -29.04
C GLU A 36 -3.27 10.56 -29.00
N HIS A 37 -3.78 9.71 -28.12
CA HIS A 37 -3.39 8.30 -28.09
C HIS A 37 -3.98 7.59 -29.32
N ILE A 38 -3.12 7.01 -30.14
CA ILE A 38 -3.54 6.27 -31.35
C ILE A 38 -3.89 4.80 -31.03
N ASP A 39 -3.59 4.37 -29.81
CA ASP A 39 -3.84 3.08 -29.17
C ASP A 39 -3.87 1.81 -30.06
N GLU A 40 -2.82 1.00 -29.92
CA GLU A 40 -2.77 -0.41 -30.35
C GLU A 40 -2.63 -1.37 -29.15
N PHE A 41 -2.56 -0.88 -27.91
CA PHE A 41 -2.38 -1.75 -26.74
C PHE A 41 -3.75 -2.19 -26.23
N GLY A 42 -4.16 -3.41 -26.59
CA GLY A 42 -5.32 -4.05 -25.99
C GLY A 42 -5.12 -4.31 -24.50
N GLU A 43 -6.17 -4.77 -23.83
CA GLU A 43 -6.09 -5.21 -22.44
C GLU A 43 -4.99 -6.27 -22.29
N PHE A 44 -4.08 -6.05 -21.35
CA PHE A 44 -3.07 -7.04 -21.01
C PHE A 44 -3.68 -8.01 -20.01
N ASP A 45 -3.74 -9.29 -20.39
CA ASP A 45 -4.27 -10.34 -19.53
C ASP A 45 -3.24 -10.73 -18.46
N TRP A 46 -3.29 -10.02 -17.33
CA TRP A 46 -2.44 -10.22 -16.17
C TRP A 46 -2.56 -11.63 -15.57
N SER A 47 -3.73 -12.27 -15.70
CA SER A 47 -4.00 -13.61 -15.18
C SER A 47 -3.08 -14.67 -15.81
N ASN A 48 -2.71 -14.51 -17.09
CA ASN A 48 -1.76 -15.42 -17.76
C ASN A 48 -0.36 -15.41 -17.14
N TYR A 49 -0.05 -14.41 -16.31
CA TYR A 49 1.23 -14.27 -15.62
C TYR A 49 1.10 -14.51 -14.10
N GLY A 50 -0.01 -15.10 -13.64
CA GLY A 50 -0.26 -15.41 -12.24
C GLY A 50 -0.52 -14.17 -11.38
N ILE A 51 -0.81 -13.02 -12.01
CA ILE A 51 -1.20 -11.79 -11.33
C ILE A 51 -2.73 -11.75 -11.34
N GLU A 52 -3.30 -12.10 -10.20
CA GLU A 52 -4.75 -12.12 -9.98
C GLU A 52 -5.14 -10.97 -9.03
N PRO A 53 -6.39 -10.47 -9.11
CA PRO A 53 -6.91 -9.58 -8.10
C PRO A 53 -6.75 -10.17 -6.70
N TYR A 54 -6.36 -9.33 -5.74
CA TYR A 54 -6.26 -9.74 -4.35
C TYR A 54 -7.63 -10.19 -3.83
N ARG A 55 -7.69 -11.36 -3.18
CA ARG A 55 -8.93 -11.93 -2.62
C ARG A 55 -8.70 -12.28 -1.16
N ILE A 56 -9.60 -11.77 -0.32
CA ILE A 56 -9.70 -12.12 1.09
C ILE A 56 -10.85 -13.12 1.21
N ASP A 57 -10.55 -14.35 1.61
CA ASP A 57 -11.49 -15.47 1.79
C ASP A 57 -11.66 -15.89 3.25
N TRP A 58 -11.15 -15.07 4.15
CA TRP A 58 -11.18 -15.23 5.59
C TRP A 58 -11.84 -14.01 6.23
N ASP A 59 -12.26 -14.16 7.48
CA ASP A 59 -12.89 -13.09 8.26
C ASP A 59 -12.10 -12.90 9.56
N ILE A 60 -12.10 -11.69 10.09
CA ILE A 60 -11.47 -11.36 11.36
C ILE A 60 -12.40 -10.47 12.17
N THR A 61 -12.72 -10.92 13.37
CA THR A 61 -13.58 -10.17 14.28
C THR A 61 -12.73 -9.39 15.27
N GLU A 62 -13.34 -8.40 15.92
CA GLU A 62 -12.63 -7.69 16.99
C GLU A 62 -12.27 -8.59 18.18
N GLU A 63 -12.90 -9.76 18.33
CA GLU A 63 -12.64 -10.70 19.41
C GLU A 63 -11.36 -11.50 19.16
N ASP A 64 -10.99 -11.68 17.90
CA ASP A 64 -9.74 -12.31 17.48
C ASP A 64 -8.52 -11.41 17.78
N LEU A 65 -8.74 -10.10 17.94
CA LEU A 65 -7.70 -9.11 18.14
C LEU A 65 -7.40 -8.86 19.63
N SER A 66 -6.45 -9.62 20.18
CA SER A 66 -5.97 -9.43 21.55
C SER A 66 -4.64 -8.66 21.61
N PHE A 67 -4.62 -7.56 22.36
CA PHE A 67 -3.43 -6.69 22.51
C PHE A 67 -2.76 -6.91 23.88
N SER A 68 -2.22 -8.10 24.09
CA SER A 68 -1.62 -8.52 25.38
C SER A 68 -0.09 -8.50 25.40
N MET A 69 0.55 -8.15 24.27
CA MET A 69 2.01 -8.13 24.17
C MET A 69 2.60 -7.00 25.03
N ALA A 70 3.66 -7.31 25.78
CA ALA A 70 4.40 -6.30 26.55
C ALA A 70 5.33 -5.42 25.68
N MET A 71 5.61 -5.87 24.45
CA MET A 71 6.50 -5.22 23.51
C MET A 71 5.75 -4.82 22.24
N GLY A 72 5.91 -3.56 21.84
CA GLY A 72 5.41 -3.00 20.61
C GLY A 72 6.53 -2.61 19.65
N ILE A 73 6.15 -1.96 18.56
CA ILE A 73 7.06 -1.49 17.51
C ILE A 73 7.06 0.04 17.50
N GLU A 74 8.22 0.68 17.60
CA GLU A 74 8.36 2.13 17.49
C GLU A 74 8.93 2.48 16.12
N MET A 75 8.18 3.25 15.35
CA MET A 75 8.64 3.91 14.13
C MET A 75 9.44 5.15 14.53
N MET A 76 10.78 5.04 14.53
CA MET A 76 11.63 6.21 14.73
C MET A 76 11.56 7.18 13.54
N ASN A 77 11.27 6.64 12.36
CA ASN A 77 10.95 7.35 11.13
C ASN A 77 10.26 6.36 10.16
N SER A 78 10.09 6.75 8.89
CA SER A 78 9.42 5.93 7.87
C SER A 78 10.15 4.65 7.46
N VAL A 79 11.40 4.44 7.87
CA VAL A 79 12.22 3.27 7.50
C VAL A 79 12.90 2.54 8.67
N ILE A 80 12.97 3.15 9.86
CA ILE A 80 13.62 2.57 11.04
C ILE A 80 12.57 2.18 12.09
N LEU A 81 12.55 0.88 12.41
CA LEU A 81 11.73 0.30 13.48
C LEU A 81 12.63 -0.17 14.62
N LYS A 82 12.19 0.02 15.86
CA LYS A 82 12.82 -0.62 17.03
C LYS A 82 11.74 -1.20 17.95
N PRO A 83 12.04 -2.27 18.70
CA PRO A 83 11.14 -2.73 19.74
C PRO A 83 11.06 -1.69 20.87
N TYR A 84 9.87 -1.51 21.45
CA TYR A 84 9.68 -0.68 22.64
C TYR A 84 8.77 -1.38 23.64
N GLN A 85 8.91 -1.04 24.92
CA GLN A 85 8.04 -1.57 25.96
C GLN A 85 6.75 -0.76 25.99
N ILE A 86 5.61 -1.44 25.90
CA ILE A 86 4.29 -0.79 25.91
C ILE A 86 3.99 -0.31 27.34
N PRO A 87 3.83 1.00 27.57
CA PRO A 87 3.55 1.52 28.91
C PRO A 87 2.05 1.59 29.21
N ILE A 88 1.19 1.26 28.23
CA ILE A 88 -0.26 1.46 28.29
C ILE A 88 -0.95 0.11 28.47
N GLU A 89 -1.73 -0.03 29.55
CA GLU A 89 -2.67 -1.13 29.67
C GLU A 89 -3.86 -0.88 28.73
N SER A 90 -3.97 -1.71 27.69
CA SER A 90 -5.00 -1.59 26.64
C SER A 90 -6.14 -2.57 26.87
N THR A 91 -6.79 -2.48 28.03
CA THR A 91 -8.05 -3.22 28.30
C THR A 91 -9.20 -2.69 27.43
N ASN A 92 -9.14 -1.41 27.06
CA ASN A 92 -10.10 -0.77 26.19
C ASN A 92 -9.68 -0.88 24.72
N LYS A 93 -10.61 -1.21 23.83
CA LYS A 93 -10.43 -1.27 22.36
C LYS A 93 -10.32 0.10 21.67
N VAL A 94 -10.14 1.16 22.44
CA VAL A 94 -10.02 2.55 21.95
C VAL A 94 -8.90 3.25 22.70
N LEU A 95 -7.98 3.86 21.95
CA LEU A 95 -6.85 4.65 22.44
C LEU A 95 -7.13 6.15 22.37
N SER A 96 -6.48 6.91 23.25
CA SER A 96 -6.55 8.37 23.19
C SER A 96 -5.76 8.93 22.00
N THR A 97 -6.19 10.08 21.49
CA THR A 97 -5.47 10.83 20.45
C THR A 97 -4.37 11.74 21.00
N ASN A 98 -4.20 11.80 22.33
CA ASN A 98 -3.18 12.62 23.00
C ASN A 98 -1.75 12.04 22.90
N HIS A 99 -1.61 10.84 22.36
CA HIS A 99 -0.35 10.12 22.24
C HIS A 99 -0.24 9.46 20.86
N ASP A 100 0.95 9.00 20.48
CA ASP A 100 1.28 8.53 19.13
C ASP A 100 1.30 7.00 18.98
N GLU A 101 0.92 6.27 20.02
CA GLU A 101 0.68 4.83 19.99
C GLU A 101 -0.67 4.49 19.34
N SER A 102 -0.68 3.54 18.43
CA SER A 102 -1.85 2.98 17.77
C SER A 102 -1.86 1.46 17.93
N PHE A 103 -3.03 0.84 17.85
CA PHE A 103 -3.13 -0.60 17.64
C PHE A 103 -2.54 -0.94 16.27
N PHE A 104 -1.87 -2.08 16.20
CA PHE A 104 -1.23 -2.60 15.00
C PHE A 104 -1.54 -4.09 14.88
N VAL A 105 -2.08 -4.48 13.74
CA VAL A 105 -2.31 -5.89 13.41
C VAL A 105 -1.68 -6.18 12.06
N MET A 106 -0.96 -7.29 11.99
CA MET A 106 -0.50 -7.85 10.72
C MET A 106 -1.17 -9.21 10.56
N ILE A 107 -1.79 -9.44 9.41
CA ILE A 107 -2.54 -10.65 9.09
C ILE A 107 -1.95 -11.25 7.83
N ASP A 108 -1.67 -12.54 7.86
CA ASP A 108 -1.28 -13.32 6.69
C ASP A 108 -2.27 -13.14 5.54
N LYS A 109 -1.80 -13.09 4.30
CA LYS A 109 -2.67 -13.03 3.13
C LYS A 109 -3.75 -14.12 3.08
N SER A 110 -3.50 -15.30 3.67
CA SER A 110 -4.44 -16.41 3.73
C SER A 110 -5.17 -16.51 5.08
N GLY A 111 -5.05 -15.51 5.96
CA GLY A 111 -5.75 -15.45 7.24
C GLY A 111 -5.32 -16.52 8.24
N LYS A 112 -4.22 -17.23 7.99
CA LYS A 112 -3.78 -18.37 8.82
C LYS A 112 -3.21 -17.94 10.17
N TRP A 113 -2.66 -16.74 10.22
CA TRP A 113 -2.08 -16.17 11.42
C TRP A 113 -2.24 -14.65 11.40
N HIS A 114 -2.31 -14.10 12.60
CA HIS A 114 -2.25 -12.67 12.83
C HIS A 114 -1.39 -12.37 14.05
N ILE A 115 -0.81 -11.19 14.06
CA ILE A 115 -0.08 -10.64 15.20
C ILE A 115 -0.73 -9.31 15.55
N ALA A 116 -1.19 -9.17 16.79
CA ALA A 116 -1.75 -7.93 17.32
C ALA A 116 -0.81 -7.36 18.39
N THR A 117 -0.36 -6.13 18.18
CA THR A 117 0.50 -5.37 19.10
C THR A 117 0.23 -3.87 18.96
N MET A 118 1.11 -3.02 19.50
CA MET A 118 1.04 -1.57 19.34
C MET A 118 2.18 -1.06 18.47
N ILE A 119 1.88 0.00 17.73
CA ILE A 119 2.86 0.76 16.96
C ILE A 119 2.91 2.20 17.46
N LYS A 120 4.10 2.73 17.69
CA LYS A 120 4.34 4.13 18.09
C LYS A 120 4.93 4.92 16.92
N GLY A 121 4.54 6.18 16.77
CA GLY A 121 5.12 7.09 15.78
C GLY A 121 4.47 7.03 14.39
N PHE A 122 3.35 6.30 14.25
CA PHE A 122 2.60 6.23 12.98
C PHE A 122 1.65 7.42 12.81
N ALA A 123 0.71 7.59 13.75
CA ALA A 123 -0.29 8.66 13.72
C ALA A 123 -0.95 8.87 15.09
N THR A 124 -1.56 10.04 15.27
CA THR A 124 -2.30 10.40 16.50
C THR A 124 -3.82 10.38 16.35
N HIS A 125 -4.36 10.43 15.12
CA HIS A 125 -5.81 10.63 14.87
C HIS A 125 -6.42 9.64 13.86
N VAL A 126 -5.66 8.66 13.37
CA VAL A 126 -6.20 7.62 12.47
C VAL A 126 -7.06 6.67 13.29
N SER A 127 -8.37 6.66 13.03
CA SER A 127 -9.31 5.81 13.80
C SER A 127 -9.14 4.34 13.43
N GLY A 128 -9.19 4.03 12.13
CA GLY A 128 -8.91 2.70 11.58
C GLY A 128 -8.39 2.83 10.15
N PHE A 129 -7.39 2.04 9.81
CA PHE A 129 -6.73 1.99 8.52
C PHE A 129 -6.44 0.52 8.20
N ALA A 130 -6.70 0.11 6.96
CA ALA A 130 -6.38 -1.20 6.43
C ALA A 130 -5.61 -1.06 5.11
N SER A 131 -4.61 -1.91 4.91
CA SER A 131 -3.83 -1.95 3.66
C SER A 131 -3.38 -3.36 3.35
N SER A 132 -3.64 -3.81 2.11
CA SER A 132 -3.02 -4.99 1.50
C SER A 132 -1.74 -4.67 0.72
N PHE A 133 -1.33 -3.40 0.70
CA PHE A 133 -0.11 -2.98 0.03
C PHE A 133 1.11 -3.30 0.90
N SER A 134 1.58 -4.54 0.77
CA SER A 134 2.79 -5.05 1.40
C SER A 134 3.56 -5.93 0.41
N ASN A 135 4.84 -6.16 0.68
CA ASN A 135 5.68 -6.95 -0.22
C ASN A 135 5.24 -8.43 -0.33
N THR A 136 4.57 -8.95 0.70
CA THR A 136 4.11 -10.34 0.80
C THR A 136 2.62 -10.51 0.44
N GLY A 137 1.89 -9.40 0.31
CA GLY A 137 0.43 -9.41 0.17
C GLY A 137 -0.31 -9.64 1.49
N ASP A 138 0.39 -9.54 2.62
CA ASP A 138 -0.20 -9.53 3.95
C ASP A 138 -0.99 -8.24 4.18
N VAL A 139 -1.99 -8.32 5.05
CA VAL A 139 -2.84 -7.19 5.44
C VAL A 139 -2.28 -6.53 6.69
N ILE A 140 -2.24 -5.21 6.69
CA ILE A 140 -1.86 -4.39 7.83
C ILE A 140 -3.09 -3.59 8.27
N LEU A 141 -3.42 -3.66 9.56
CA LEU A 141 -4.41 -2.79 10.19
C LEU A 141 -3.71 -1.88 11.21
N ILE A 142 -4.02 -0.58 11.19
CA ILE A 142 -3.50 0.38 12.16
C ILE A 142 -4.60 1.34 12.59
N GLY A 143 -4.72 1.64 13.88
CA GLY A 143 -5.72 2.61 14.31
C GLY A 143 -5.80 2.88 15.80
N LYS A 144 -6.61 3.88 16.15
CA LYS A 144 -6.99 4.20 17.52
C LYS A 144 -8.19 3.39 18.01
N ASN A 145 -8.99 2.82 17.12
CA ASN A 145 -10.20 2.08 17.46
C ASN A 145 -10.22 0.74 16.71
N VAL A 146 -10.28 -0.37 17.46
CA VAL A 146 -10.27 -1.73 16.90
C VAL A 146 -11.49 -1.97 16.01
N THR A 147 -12.67 -1.48 16.39
CA THR A 147 -13.90 -1.59 15.57
C THR A 147 -13.72 -0.91 14.22
N ASP A 148 -13.11 0.28 14.19
CA ASP A 148 -12.88 1.01 12.95
C ASP A 148 -11.81 0.34 12.07
N MET A 149 -10.83 -0.33 12.69
CA MET A 149 -9.82 -1.12 11.97
C MET A 149 -10.44 -2.32 11.26
N VAL A 150 -11.29 -3.08 11.95
CA VAL A 150 -12.02 -4.21 11.35
C VAL A 150 -12.96 -3.70 10.26
N SER A 151 -13.72 -2.63 10.53
CA SER A 151 -14.59 -1.99 9.54
C SER A 151 -13.84 -1.46 8.31
N ALA A 152 -12.57 -1.07 8.46
CA ALA A 152 -11.73 -0.62 7.36
C ALA A 152 -11.27 -1.78 6.46
N LEU A 153 -11.17 -3.00 7.00
CA LEU A 153 -10.81 -4.20 6.24
C LEU A 153 -11.95 -4.72 5.37
N GLU A 154 -13.20 -4.54 5.81
CA GLU A 154 -14.40 -5.00 5.10
C GLU A 154 -14.76 -4.14 3.87
N ARG A 155 -14.02 -3.06 3.60
CA ARG A 155 -14.27 -2.10 2.51
C ARG A 155 -13.42 -2.38 1.28
#